data_AF-A0A2G6JIB0-F1
#
_entry.id   AF-A0A2G6JIB0-F1
#
_cell.length_a   1.000
_cell.length_b   1.000
_cell.length_c   1.000
_cell.angle_alpha   90.00
_cell.angle_beta   90.00
_cell.angle_gamma   90.00
#
_symmetry.space_group_name_H-M   'P 1'
#
loop_
_entity.id
_entity.type
_entity.pdbx_description
1 polymer ?
#
loop_
_entity_poly.entity_id
_entity_poly.type
_entity_poly.pdbx_seq_one_letter_code
_entity_poly.pdbx_strand_id
1 'polypeptide(L)'
;MKKSLLSLVIVAFSLSVVNAEPVVNTEGFKEKIAKVAGEKGVFAPNENFPKDYFLISKNLPFLVGYSLHHPQSSTLNLSQEQIDKITAVKEVTVPKVLKMAKKIKTLELKLVDNMQSKDVDVEAQYPLVDEIAQLKVKLTRAHLKCIKSVRNILTDEQFETLKNYVSKQGK
;
A
#
# COMPACT_ATOMS: atom_id res chain seq x y z
N MET A 1 -19.60 65.04 17.05
CA MET A 1 -19.12 63.76 17.61
C MET A 1 -19.27 62.68 16.53
N LYS A 2 -18.19 62.34 15.82
CA LYS A 2 -18.18 61.31 14.77
C LYS A 2 -17.83 59.97 15.42
N LYS A 3 -18.77 59.02 15.43
CA LYS A 3 -18.49 57.62 15.77
C LYS A 3 -18.03 56.92 14.49
N SER A 4 -16.76 56.56 14.42
CA SER A 4 -16.24 55.63 13.41
C SER A 4 -16.31 54.23 14.00
N LEU A 5 -17.20 53.37 13.48
CA LEU A 5 -17.14 51.94 13.72
C LEU A 5 -16.21 51.33 12.67
N LEU A 6 -15.05 50.85 13.12
CA LEU A 6 -14.20 49.96 12.34
C LEU A 6 -14.81 48.54 12.44
N SER A 7 -15.46 48.09 11.37
CA SER A 7 -15.90 46.70 11.27
C SER A 7 -14.71 45.81 10.92
N LEU A 8 -14.25 45.03 11.90
CA LEU A 8 -13.25 43.98 11.74
C LEU A 8 -13.91 42.78 11.05
N VAL A 9 -13.72 42.60 9.75
CA VAL A 9 -14.14 41.39 9.04
C VAL A 9 -13.10 40.30 9.30
N ILE A 10 -13.36 39.45 10.29
CA ILE A 10 -12.62 38.20 10.47
C ILE A 10 -13.15 37.21 9.43
N VAL A 11 -12.40 37.05 8.33
CA VAL A 11 -12.64 35.94 7.39
C VAL A 11 -12.11 34.67 8.05
N ALA A 12 -13.00 33.95 8.73
CA ALA A 12 -12.71 32.59 9.18
C ALA A 12 -12.71 31.68 7.94
N PHE A 13 -11.52 31.39 7.39
CA PHE A 13 -11.33 30.23 6.51
C PHE A 13 -11.47 28.97 7.36
N SER A 14 -12.71 28.54 7.60
CA SER A 14 -12.98 27.19 8.08
C SER A 14 -12.69 26.22 6.94
N LEU A 15 -11.45 25.70 6.87
CA LEU A 15 -11.14 24.55 6.04
C LEU A 15 -11.96 23.38 6.59
N SER A 16 -13.03 23.05 5.87
CA SER A 16 -13.90 21.90 6.09
C SER A 16 -13.10 20.61 5.89
N VAL A 17 -12.38 20.17 6.92
CA VAL A 17 -11.82 18.80 7.03
C VAL A 17 -12.86 17.79 7.52
N VAL A 18 -14.13 18.20 7.59
CA VAL A 18 -15.22 17.37 8.10
C VAL A 18 -15.74 16.49 6.96
N ASN A 19 -15.38 15.20 7.00
CA ASN A 19 -15.75 14.11 6.08
C ASN A 19 -14.78 13.82 4.92
N ALA A 20 -13.50 13.59 5.24
CA ALA A 20 -12.62 12.88 4.31
C ALA A 20 -12.95 11.37 4.31
N GLU A 21 -13.00 10.77 3.12
CA GLU A 21 -13.33 9.36 2.90
C GLU A 21 -12.42 8.75 1.83
N PRO A 22 -12.35 7.40 1.71
CA PRO A 22 -11.71 6.76 0.58
C PRO A 22 -12.33 7.20 -0.77
N VAL A 23 -11.49 7.44 -1.78
CA VAL A 23 -11.94 7.78 -3.14
C VAL A 23 -12.74 6.64 -3.78
N VAL A 24 -12.44 5.39 -3.42
CA VAL A 24 -13.14 4.21 -3.92
C VAL A 24 -13.73 3.39 -2.79
N ASN A 25 -14.79 2.64 -3.06
CA ASN A 25 -15.34 1.68 -2.11
C ASN A 25 -14.27 0.63 -1.73
N THR A 26 -13.98 0.51 -0.44
CA THR A 26 -13.00 -0.42 0.12
C THR A 26 -13.61 -1.71 0.71
N GLU A 27 -14.94 -1.82 0.73
CA GLU A 27 -15.68 -2.95 1.26
C GLU A 27 -15.29 -4.27 0.56
N GLY A 28 -15.15 -5.35 1.33
CA GLY A 28 -14.78 -6.66 0.81
C GLY A 28 -13.30 -6.80 0.39
N PHE A 29 -12.53 -5.71 0.33
CA PHE A 29 -11.14 -5.77 -0.14
C PHE A 29 -10.25 -6.52 0.84
N LYS A 30 -10.39 -6.27 2.15
CA LYS A 30 -9.58 -6.94 3.19
C LYS A 30 -9.86 -8.43 3.22
N GLU A 31 -11.12 -8.82 3.10
CA GLU A 31 -11.60 -10.20 3.07
C GLU A 31 -11.05 -10.93 1.85
N LYS A 32 -11.07 -10.28 0.68
CA LYS A 32 -10.47 -10.82 -0.56
C LYS A 32 -8.97 -11.02 -0.40
N ILE A 33 -8.24 -10.08 0.20
CA ILE A 33 -6.81 -10.21 0.45
C ILE A 33 -6.53 -11.35 1.44
N ALA A 34 -7.30 -11.46 2.53
CA ALA A 34 -7.18 -12.55 3.49
C ALA A 34 -7.40 -13.93 2.85
N LYS A 35 -8.43 -14.06 2.00
CA LYS A 35 -8.71 -15.28 1.25
C LYS A 35 -7.55 -15.68 0.32
N VAL A 36 -6.89 -14.69 -0.30
CA VAL A 36 -5.72 -14.96 -1.15
C VAL A 36 -4.49 -15.33 -0.32
N ALA A 37 -4.29 -14.67 0.82
CA ALA A 37 -3.18 -14.93 1.74
C ALA A 37 -3.22 -16.36 2.28
N GLY A 38 -4.41 -16.91 2.52
CA GLY A 38 -4.58 -18.25 3.08
C GLY A 38 -4.08 -18.35 4.51
N GLU A 39 -3.78 -19.57 4.95
CA GLU A 39 -3.33 -19.86 6.32
C GLU A 39 -2.00 -19.17 6.63
N LYS A 40 -1.86 -18.68 7.87
CA LYS A 40 -0.62 -18.10 8.36
C LYS A 40 0.32 -19.20 8.84
N GLY A 41 1.63 -18.99 8.67
CA GLY A 41 2.62 -19.88 9.26
C GLY A 41 2.59 -19.78 10.78
N VAL A 42 2.87 -20.89 11.46
CA VAL A 42 2.86 -20.98 12.94
C VAL A 42 3.84 -20.00 13.60
N PHE A 43 4.92 -19.62 12.90
CA PHE A 43 5.92 -18.65 13.36
C PHE A 43 5.68 -17.22 12.86
N ALA A 44 4.58 -16.97 12.12
CA ALA A 44 4.25 -15.66 11.55
C ALA A 44 2.79 -15.24 11.85
N PRO A 45 2.33 -15.25 13.12
CA PRO A 45 0.94 -14.93 13.47
C PRO A 45 0.54 -13.50 13.07
N ASN A 46 1.51 -12.58 13.01
CA ASN A 46 1.31 -11.17 12.71
C ASN A 46 1.68 -10.79 11.26
N GLU A 47 1.74 -11.77 10.35
CA GLU A 47 1.99 -11.52 8.93
C GLU A 47 1.05 -10.45 8.36
N ASN A 48 1.65 -9.48 7.65
CA ASN A 48 0.98 -8.45 6.86
C ASN A 48 1.11 -8.77 5.36
N PHE A 49 0.22 -9.64 4.88
CA PHE A 49 0.17 -10.03 3.47
C PHE A 49 -0.50 -8.93 2.60
N PRO A 50 0.05 -8.58 1.42
CA PRO A 50 1.31 -9.03 0.82
C PRO A 50 2.53 -8.15 1.19
N LYS A 51 2.35 -7.15 2.06
CA LYS A 51 3.33 -6.10 2.35
C LYS A 51 4.67 -6.64 2.86
N ASP A 52 4.66 -7.68 3.68
CA ASP A 52 5.88 -8.25 4.26
C ASP A 52 6.81 -8.91 3.22
N TYR A 53 6.30 -9.21 2.02
CA TYR A 53 7.08 -9.85 0.96
C TYR A 53 7.84 -8.88 0.05
N PHE A 54 7.66 -7.57 0.23
CA PHE A 54 8.47 -6.56 -0.46
C PHE A 54 9.82 -6.42 0.25
N LEU A 55 10.91 -6.31 -0.51
CA LEU A 55 12.26 -6.12 0.06
C LEU A 55 12.37 -4.80 0.85
N ILE A 56 11.61 -3.77 0.45
CA ILE A 56 11.66 -2.43 1.04
C ILE A 56 10.24 -2.01 1.46
N SER A 57 9.57 -2.87 2.24
CA SER A 57 8.15 -2.72 2.60
C SER A 57 7.84 -1.55 3.54
N LYS A 58 8.81 -1.06 4.30
CA LYS A 58 8.62 -0.02 5.32
C LYS A 58 8.87 1.40 4.81
N ASN A 59 9.78 1.55 3.86
CA ASN A 59 10.28 2.87 3.42
C ASN A 59 9.81 3.29 2.01
N LEU A 60 9.19 2.38 1.25
CA LEU A 60 8.60 2.71 -0.04
C LEU A 60 7.08 2.94 0.07
N PRO A 61 6.53 3.98 -0.61
CA PRO A 61 5.11 4.28 -0.52
C PRO A 61 4.26 3.32 -1.37
N PHE A 62 3.12 2.89 -0.83
CA PHE A 62 2.10 2.12 -1.56
C PHE A 62 1.10 3.07 -2.21
N LEU A 63 1.54 3.81 -3.23
CA LEU A 63 0.81 4.97 -3.76
C LEU A 63 -0.59 4.68 -4.29
N VAL A 64 -0.86 3.49 -4.87
CA VAL A 64 -2.24 3.10 -5.24
C VAL A 64 -3.14 3.01 -4.00
N GLY A 65 -2.63 2.42 -2.92
CA GLY A 65 -3.35 2.32 -1.66
C GLY A 65 -3.62 3.70 -1.07
N TYR A 66 -2.57 4.53 -0.99
CA TYR A 66 -2.68 5.88 -0.45
C TYR A 66 -3.61 6.78 -1.28
N SER A 67 -3.54 6.71 -2.61
CA SER A 67 -4.31 7.60 -3.49
C SER A 67 -5.78 7.24 -3.62
N LEU A 68 -6.15 5.97 -3.45
CA LEU A 68 -7.52 5.52 -3.69
C LEU A 68 -8.26 5.03 -2.44
N HIS A 69 -7.56 4.35 -1.52
CA HIS A 69 -8.21 3.58 -0.45
C HIS A 69 -7.95 4.17 0.95
N HIS A 70 -7.05 5.16 1.05
CA HIS A 70 -6.76 5.78 2.33
C HIS A 70 -7.98 6.59 2.83
N PRO A 71 -8.29 6.61 4.13
CA PRO A 71 -9.42 7.38 4.67
C PRO A 71 -9.36 8.89 4.37
N GLN A 72 -8.16 9.42 4.06
CA GLN A 72 -7.96 10.82 3.69
C GLN A 72 -7.81 11.02 2.18
N SER A 73 -7.99 9.98 1.35
CA SER A 73 -7.67 10.06 -0.08
C SER A 73 -8.57 11.03 -0.84
N SER A 74 -9.81 11.29 -0.41
CA SER A 74 -10.66 12.31 -1.03
C SER A 74 -10.05 13.72 -0.98
N THR A 75 -9.19 14.01 0.02
CA THR A 75 -8.47 15.30 0.13
C THR A 75 -7.47 15.56 -1.00
N LEU A 76 -7.13 14.55 -1.80
CA LEU A 76 -6.31 14.71 -2.99
C LEU A 76 -7.04 15.41 -4.14
N ASN A 77 -8.38 15.52 -4.08
CA ASN A 77 -9.19 16.11 -5.14
C ASN A 77 -8.82 15.58 -6.53
N LEU A 78 -8.69 14.25 -6.66
CA LEU A 78 -8.35 13.61 -7.92
C LEU A 78 -9.45 13.87 -8.95
N SER A 79 -9.07 14.26 -10.17
CA SER A 79 -10.01 14.26 -11.28
C SER A 79 -10.43 12.83 -11.64
N GLN A 80 -11.59 12.68 -12.29
CA GLN A 80 -12.06 11.36 -12.75
C GLN A 80 -11.01 10.68 -13.65
N GLU A 81 -10.36 11.44 -14.54
CA GLU A 81 -9.28 10.92 -15.40
C GLU A 81 -8.11 10.35 -14.58
N GLN A 82 -7.71 11.02 -13.49
CA GLN A 82 -6.65 10.52 -12.62
C GLN A 82 -7.10 9.25 -11.88
N ILE A 83 -8.34 9.22 -11.39
CA ILE A 83 -8.92 8.03 -10.72
C ILE A 83 -8.89 6.83 -11.66
N ASP A 84 -9.33 7.01 -12.90
CA ASP A 84 -9.38 5.95 -13.91
C ASP A 84 -7.97 5.45 -14.26
N LYS A 85 -7.00 6.36 -14.45
CA LYS A 85 -5.60 5.99 -14.70
C LYS A 85 -4.97 5.22 -13.53
N ILE A 86 -5.20 5.66 -12.28
CA ILE A 86 -4.66 4.96 -11.10
C ILE A 86 -5.35 3.60 -10.94
N THR A 87 -6.64 3.51 -11.24
CA THR A 87 -7.40 2.25 -11.22
C THR A 87 -6.86 1.27 -12.27
N ALA A 88 -6.57 1.72 -13.49
CA ALA A 88 -5.93 0.87 -14.50
C ALA A 88 -4.55 0.36 -14.04
N VAL A 89 -3.74 1.21 -13.38
CA VAL A 89 -2.46 0.78 -12.76
C VAL A 89 -2.70 -0.30 -11.69
N LYS A 90 -3.72 -0.13 -10.84
CA LYS A 90 -4.11 -1.10 -9.80
C LYS A 90 -4.50 -2.44 -10.41
N GLU A 91 -5.37 -2.45 -11.43
CA GLU A 91 -5.87 -3.67 -12.07
C GLU A 91 -4.77 -4.50 -12.71
N VAL A 92 -3.74 -3.85 -13.25
CA VAL A 92 -2.58 -4.56 -13.81
C VAL A 92 -1.62 -5.03 -12.72
N THR A 93 -1.39 -4.21 -11.69
CA THR A 93 -0.30 -4.44 -10.71
C THR A 93 -0.73 -5.37 -9.59
N VAL A 94 -1.90 -5.15 -8.98
CA VAL A 94 -2.33 -5.86 -7.77
C VAL A 94 -2.42 -7.37 -8.01
N PRO A 95 -3.05 -7.89 -9.09
CA PRO A 95 -3.11 -9.33 -9.33
C PRO A 95 -1.72 -9.97 -9.46
N LYS A 96 -0.77 -9.28 -10.12
CA LYS A 96 0.61 -9.75 -10.27
C LYS A 96 1.34 -9.81 -8.92
N VAL A 97 1.19 -8.77 -8.11
CA VAL A 97 1.74 -8.71 -6.74
C VAL A 97 1.17 -9.84 -5.89
N LEU A 98 -0.15 -10.01 -5.87
CA LEU A 98 -0.81 -11.05 -5.08
C LEU A 98 -0.38 -12.45 -5.49
N LYS A 99 -0.26 -12.71 -6.80
CA LYS A 99 0.24 -14.00 -7.32
C LYS A 99 1.67 -14.27 -6.87
N MET A 100 2.56 -13.28 -6.96
CA MET A 100 3.97 -13.43 -6.53
C MET A 100 4.08 -13.60 -5.02
N ALA A 101 3.38 -12.77 -4.24
CA ALA A 101 3.37 -12.86 -2.78
C ALA A 101 2.85 -14.21 -2.29
N LYS A 102 1.75 -14.71 -2.89
CA LYS A 102 1.23 -16.04 -2.59
C LYS A 102 2.25 -17.13 -2.88
N LYS A 103 2.96 -17.04 -4.03
CA LYS A 103 4.01 -18.00 -4.36
C LYS A 103 5.14 -17.95 -3.33
N ILE A 104 5.62 -16.76 -2.96
CA ILE A 104 6.66 -16.61 -1.94
C ILE A 104 6.22 -17.24 -0.62
N LYS A 105 5.01 -16.92 -0.16
CA LYS A 105 4.43 -17.50 1.05
C LYS A 105 4.42 -19.03 1.02
N THR A 106 3.95 -19.63 -0.08
CA THR A 106 3.96 -21.09 -0.24
C THR A 106 5.37 -21.68 -0.14
N LEU A 107 6.37 -21.03 -0.71
CA LEU A 107 7.77 -21.47 -0.61
C LEU A 107 8.32 -21.29 0.82
N GLU A 108 7.98 -20.20 1.51
CA GLU A 108 8.37 -19.99 2.91
C GLU A 108 7.75 -21.03 3.83
N LEU A 109 6.46 -21.36 3.67
CA LEU A 109 5.80 -22.43 4.43
C LEU A 109 6.43 -23.79 4.17
N LYS A 110 6.72 -24.12 2.90
CA LYS A 110 7.44 -25.35 2.54
C LYS A 110 8.82 -25.42 3.20
N LEU A 111 9.55 -24.31 3.22
CA LEU A 111 10.86 -24.24 3.88
C LEU A 111 10.71 -24.49 5.38
N VAL A 112 9.74 -23.83 6.03
CA VAL A 112 9.46 -24.04 7.46
C VAL A 112 9.14 -25.51 7.74
N ASP A 113 8.31 -26.15 6.92
CA ASP A 113 7.94 -27.56 7.08
C ASP A 113 9.14 -28.49 6.93
N ASN A 114 9.99 -28.27 5.92
CA ASN A 114 11.21 -29.06 5.73
C ASN A 114 12.15 -28.95 6.95
N MET A 115 12.25 -27.75 7.54
CA MET A 115 13.12 -27.48 8.69
C MET A 115 12.57 -28.02 10.02
N GLN A 116 11.39 -28.64 10.05
CA GLN A 116 10.88 -29.31 11.27
C GLN A 116 11.62 -30.64 11.55
N SER A 117 12.19 -31.27 10.52
CA SER A 117 12.98 -32.49 10.67
C SER A 117 14.36 -32.19 11.25
N LYS A 118 14.83 -33.02 12.19
CA LYS A 118 16.20 -32.94 12.73
C LYS A 118 17.26 -33.39 11.73
N ASP A 119 16.87 -34.21 10.75
CA ASP A 119 17.76 -34.80 9.75
C ASP A 119 17.72 -34.05 8.40
N VAL A 120 17.23 -32.81 8.41
CA VAL A 120 17.12 -31.99 7.20
C VAL A 120 18.51 -31.69 6.63
N ASP A 121 18.69 -31.95 5.34
CA ASP A 121 19.81 -31.41 4.58
C ASP A 121 19.53 -29.93 4.28
N VAL A 122 20.26 -29.06 4.97
CA VAL A 122 20.12 -27.61 4.88
C VAL A 122 20.58 -27.09 3.51
N GLU A 123 21.64 -27.66 2.93
CA GLU A 123 22.17 -27.21 1.64
C GLU A 123 21.20 -27.53 0.51
N ALA A 124 20.49 -28.66 0.62
CA ALA A 124 19.40 -29.01 -0.29
C ALA A 124 18.22 -28.00 -0.26
N GLN A 125 18.13 -27.14 0.77
CA GLN A 125 17.11 -26.10 0.85
C GLN A 125 17.52 -24.77 0.20
N TYR A 126 18.81 -24.56 -0.11
CA TYR A 126 19.29 -23.30 -0.68
C TYR A 126 18.58 -22.88 -1.98
N PRO A 127 18.26 -23.79 -2.93
CA PRO A 127 17.50 -23.41 -4.12
C PRO A 127 16.12 -22.79 -3.81
N LEU A 128 15.49 -23.20 -2.71
CA LEU A 128 14.21 -22.65 -2.27
C LEU A 128 14.37 -21.21 -1.76
N VAL A 129 15.44 -20.95 -1.00
CA VAL A 129 15.80 -19.61 -0.52
C VAL A 129 16.11 -18.68 -1.70
N ASP A 130 16.86 -19.17 -2.68
CA ASP A 130 17.18 -18.41 -3.90
C ASP A 130 15.93 -18.05 -4.70
N GLU A 131 15.00 -18.99 -4.86
CA GLU A 131 13.73 -18.72 -5.54
C GLU A 131 12.89 -17.66 -4.79
N ILE A 132 12.81 -17.75 -3.46
CA ILE A 132 12.16 -16.74 -2.61
C ILE A 132 12.79 -15.37 -2.85
N ALA A 133 14.12 -15.27 -2.79
CA ALA A 133 14.85 -14.02 -2.98
C ALA A 133 14.57 -13.41 -4.37
N GLN A 134 14.65 -14.22 -5.43
CA GLN A 134 14.38 -13.78 -6.80
C GLN A 134 12.93 -13.28 -6.97
N LEU A 135 11.96 -13.94 -6.34
CA LEU A 135 10.56 -13.51 -6.37
C LEU A 135 10.36 -12.19 -5.60
N LYS A 136 10.98 -12.02 -4.42
CA LYS A 136 10.96 -10.76 -3.67
C LYS A 136 11.56 -9.60 -4.48
N VAL A 137 12.64 -9.86 -5.24
CA VAL A 137 13.22 -8.89 -6.18
C VAL A 137 12.22 -8.51 -7.29
N LYS A 138 11.61 -9.49 -7.96
CA LYS A 138 10.63 -9.24 -9.03
C LYS A 138 9.41 -8.46 -8.52
N LEU A 139 8.91 -8.84 -7.35
CA LEU A 139 7.79 -8.17 -6.67
C LEU A 139 8.15 -6.71 -6.32
N THR A 140 9.33 -6.47 -5.76
CA THR A 140 9.80 -5.10 -5.44
C THR A 140 10.01 -4.27 -6.71
N ARG A 141 10.54 -4.83 -7.79
CA ARG A 141 10.64 -4.13 -9.08
C ARG A 141 9.28 -3.74 -9.65
N ALA A 142 8.26 -4.60 -9.49
CA ALA A 142 6.88 -4.24 -9.86
C ALA A 142 6.34 -3.08 -9.01
N HIS A 143 6.68 -3.05 -7.71
CA HIS A 143 6.35 -1.91 -6.83
C HIS A 143 6.96 -0.61 -7.31
N LEU A 144 8.26 -0.59 -7.64
CA LEU A 144 8.95 0.60 -8.12
C LEU A 144 8.31 1.16 -9.40
N LYS A 145 7.93 0.28 -10.32
CA LYS A 145 7.18 0.67 -11.53
C LYS A 145 5.83 1.27 -11.19
N CYS A 146 5.08 0.65 -10.27
CA CYS A 146 3.80 1.17 -9.79
C CYS A 146 3.95 2.56 -9.15
N ILE A 147 4.97 2.76 -8.31
CA ILE A 147 5.28 4.06 -7.70
C ILE A 147 5.50 5.11 -8.79
N LYS A 148 6.35 4.81 -9.79
CA LYS A 148 6.64 5.74 -10.87
C LYS A 148 5.38 6.05 -11.71
N SER A 149 4.56 5.05 -12.03
CA SER A 149 3.32 5.24 -12.76
C SER A 149 2.35 6.17 -12.03
N VAL A 150 2.12 5.94 -10.73
CA VAL A 150 1.22 6.81 -9.95
C VAL A 150 1.80 8.21 -9.79
N ARG A 151 3.12 8.35 -9.58
CA ARG A 151 3.76 9.67 -9.51
C ARG A 151 3.63 10.49 -10.77
N ASN A 152 3.57 9.86 -11.94
CA ASN A 152 3.35 10.55 -13.21
C ASN A 152 1.87 10.99 -13.41
N ILE A 153 0.93 10.45 -12.62
CA ILE A 153 -0.49 10.80 -12.71
C ILE A 153 -0.83 11.93 -11.73
N LEU A 154 -0.25 11.91 -10.53
CA LEU A 154 -0.46 12.95 -9.52
C LEU A 154 0.28 14.24 -9.89
N THR A 155 -0.31 15.38 -9.57
CA THR A 155 0.43 16.65 -9.52
C THR A 155 1.39 16.64 -8.32
N ASP A 156 2.36 17.54 -8.33
CA ASP A 156 3.27 17.67 -7.19
C ASP A 156 2.53 18.11 -5.91
N GLU A 157 1.54 19.01 -6.03
CA GLU A 157 0.69 19.42 -4.90
C GLU A 157 -0.10 18.24 -4.30
N GLN A 158 -0.68 17.38 -5.15
CA GLN A 158 -1.38 16.17 -4.70
C GLN A 158 -0.42 15.21 -4.01
N PHE A 159 0.81 15.06 -4.52
CA PHE A 159 1.80 14.21 -3.89
C PHE A 159 2.27 14.76 -2.53
N GLU A 160 2.45 16.08 -2.39
CA GLU A 160 2.75 16.70 -1.10
C GLU A 160 1.60 16.49 -0.10
N THR A 161 0.35 16.68 -0.53
CA THR A 161 -0.84 16.39 0.28
C THR A 161 -0.86 14.93 0.74
N LEU A 162 -0.54 13.99 -0.15
CA LEU A 162 -0.42 12.57 0.16
C LEU A 162 0.62 12.31 1.24
N LYS A 163 1.84 12.84 1.10
CA LYS A 163 2.89 12.68 2.13
C LYS A 163 2.44 13.23 3.48
N ASN A 164 1.74 14.35 3.49
CA ASN A 164 1.27 14.99 4.72
C ASN A 164 0.28 14.13 5.49
N TYR A 165 -0.73 13.52 4.86
CA TYR A 165 -1.66 12.66 5.61
C TYR A 165 -1.06 11.29 5.96
N VAL A 166 -0.13 10.75 5.15
CA VAL A 166 0.53 9.47 5.46
C VAL A 166 1.47 9.61 6.67
N SER A 167 2.25 10.69 6.72
CA SER A 167 3.19 10.94 7.84
C SER A 167 2.50 11.21 9.18
N LYS A 168 1.29 11.78 9.15
CA LYS A 168 0.49 12.06 10.36
C LYS A 168 -0.16 10.83 10.98
N GLN A 169 -0.32 9.72 10.24
CA GLN A 169 -0.80 8.44 10.80
C GLN A 169 0.26 7.68 11.60
N GLY A 170 1.53 8.10 11.55
CA GLY A 170 2.61 7.50 12.32
C GLY A 170 2.87 8.16 13.68
N LYS A 171 1.98 9.07 14.12
CA LYS A 171 2.03 9.73 15.43
C LYS A 171 0.86 9.28 16.30
#